data_AF-A0A2N5JSK1-F1
#
_entry.id   AF-A0A2N5JSK1-F1
#
_cell.length_a   1.000
_cell.length_b   1.000
_cell.length_c   1.000
_cell.angle_alpha   90.00
_cell.angle_beta   90.00
_cell.angle_gamma   90.00
#
_symmetry.space_group_name_H-M   'P 1'
#
loop_
_entity.id
_entity.type
_entity.pdbx_description
1 polymer ?
#
loop_
_entity_poly.entity_id
_entity_poly.type
_entity_poly.pdbx_seq_one_letter_code
_entity_poly.pdbx_strand_id
1 'polypeptide(L)'
;MDVAPLTTRPQQFLGTLKQLEGTPDARWYIPPGQLTPGQSWYVVSPMIVRDSNTWKNTPIAEFGERSPKTVWKAFNLDRSPILNIVETDRRDYPTFFSVNARSIWVDDQGNVEILASGSEYITRGVSGNRLPIVAVSGGSLSQVPSQPLGNLSSIIADRVSRAIYGELRTFGEVSLDLASFQERLREWQVLAVDINGDNAIELVLQIQQDQIDLGNRYYPMVAVFNAEGDLIYSTIREASPRNWVGILPGSTGGQVLTELDGRYEIWNF
;
A
#
# COMPACT_ATOMS: atom_id res chain seq x y z
N MET A 1 -24.96 20.80 14.48
CA MET A 1 -23.90 21.36 15.35
C MET A 1 -22.98 20.20 15.68
N ASP A 2 -21.73 20.22 15.24
CA ASP A 2 -20.74 19.18 15.60
C ASP A 2 -20.24 19.52 17.01
N VAL A 3 -20.60 18.71 18.02
CA VAL A 3 -20.44 19.08 19.43
C VAL A 3 -19.23 18.40 20.09
N ALA A 4 -18.65 17.38 19.46
CA ALA A 4 -17.48 16.67 19.96
C ALA A 4 -16.32 16.70 18.94
N PRO A 5 -15.06 16.91 19.38
CA PRO A 5 -13.91 16.78 18.50
C PRO A 5 -13.80 15.35 17.99
N LEU A 6 -13.33 15.19 16.75
CA LEU A 6 -12.99 13.88 16.21
C LEU A 6 -11.91 13.22 17.07
N THR A 7 -12.15 11.97 17.45
CA THR A 7 -11.13 11.12 18.09
C THR A 7 -10.09 10.69 17.06
N THR A 8 -10.55 10.34 15.85
CA THR A 8 -9.68 10.01 14.72
C THR A 8 -9.05 11.26 14.13
N ARG A 9 -7.72 11.29 14.01
CA ARG A 9 -6.97 12.42 13.42
C ARG A 9 -6.15 11.93 12.23
N PRO A 10 -6.75 11.85 11.03
CA PRO A 10 -6.06 11.41 9.83
C PRO A 10 -4.80 12.26 9.58
N GLN A 11 -3.64 11.61 9.63
CA GLN A 11 -2.38 12.24 9.25
C GLN A 11 -2.05 11.96 7.78
N GLN A 12 -2.46 10.79 7.32
CA GLN A 12 -2.20 10.26 5.99
C GLN A 12 -3.30 9.26 5.63
N PHE A 13 -3.57 9.06 4.36
CA PHE A 13 -4.37 7.94 3.88
C PHE A 13 -3.75 7.32 2.64
N LEU A 14 -4.13 6.07 2.36
CA LEU A 14 -3.91 5.41 1.08
C LEU A 14 -5.27 5.03 0.52
N GLY A 15 -5.49 5.29 -0.77
CA GLY A 15 -6.78 5.08 -1.42
C GLY A 15 -6.65 4.92 -2.92
N THR A 16 -7.75 4.53 -3.55
CA THR A 16 -7.83 4.31 -5.01
C THR A 16 -8.25 5.58 -5.73
N LEU A 17 -7.79 5.77 -6.96
CA LEU A 17 -8.19 6.85 -7.85
C LEU A 17 -9.03 6.32 -9.02
N LYS A 18 -10.18 6.95 -9.29
CA LYS A 18 -11.02 6.68 -10.46
C LYS A 18 -11.33 7.97 -11.21
N GLN A 19 -11.15 8.00 -12.54
CA GLN A 19 -11.62 9.13 -13.35
C GLN A 19 -13.13 9.08 -13.54
N LEU A 20 -13.77 10.24 -13.50
CA LEU A 20 -15.17 10.39 -13.87
C LEU A 20 -15.29 10.66 -15.37
N GLU A 21 -16.18 9.93 -16.04
CA GLU A 21 -16.50 10.11 -17.46
C GLU A 21 -17.43 11.31 -17.72
N GLY A 22 -17.83 12.05 -16.68
CA GLY A 22 -18.77 13.16 -16.78
C GLY A 22 -18.65 14.16 -15.63
N THR A 23 -19.64 15.05 -15.55
CA THR A 23 -19.71 16.04 -14.47
C THR A 23 -20.04 15.36 -13.13
N PRO A 24 -19.42 15.77 -12.02
CA PRO A 24 -19.77 15.25 -10.71
C PRO A 24 -21.22 15.58 -10.35
N ASP A 25 -21.86 14.67 -9.63
CA ASP A 25 -23.25 14.79 -9.19
C ASP A 25 -23.44 15.79 -8.03
N ALA A 26 -24.64 15.89 -7.47
CA ALA A 26 -24.97 16.91 -6.47
C ALA A 26 -24.62 16.53 -5.01
N ARG A 27 -24.06 15.33 -4.76
CA ARG A 27 -23.80 14.83 -3.39
C ARG A 27 -22.62 15.50 -2.68
N TRP A 28 -21.77 16.19 -3.44
CA TRP A 28 -20.53 16.79 -2.93
C TRP A 28 -20.80 17.98 -2.02
N TYR A 29 -20.07 18.07 -0.90
CA TYR A 29 -20.22 19.15 0.08
C TYR A 29 -20.03 20.55 -0.52
N ILE A 30 -18.98 20.70 -1.33
CA ILE A 30 -18.76 21.86 -2.19
C ILE A 30 -19.22 21.48 -3.61
N PRO A 31 -20.16 22.22 -4.22
CA PRO A 31 -20.59 21.98 -5.59
C PRO A 31 -19.41 22.01 -6.56
N PRO A 32 -19.36 21.07 -7.52
CA PRO A 32 -18.29 21.03 -8.51
C PRO A 32 -18.30 22.30 -9.38
N GLY A 33 -17.13 22.92 -9.52
CA GLY A 33 -16.94 24.07 -10.40
C GLY A 33 -16.70 23.68 -11.86
N GLN A 34 -16.24 24.65 -12.67
CA GLN A 34 -15.74 24.37 -14.01
C GLN A 34 -14.29 23.90 -13.95
N LEU A 35 -13.94 22.93 -14.81
CA LEU A 35 -12.56 22.49 -15.01
C LEU A 35 -11.84 23.42 -15.99
N THR A 36 -10.53 23.55 -15.83
CA THR A 36 -9.71 24.18 -16.87
C THR A 36 -9.53 23.22 -18.05
N PRO A 37 -9.28 23.71 -19.28
CA PRO A 37 -8.95 22.86 -20.41
C PRO A 37 -7.83 21.86 -20.09
N GLY A 38 -7.98 20.60 -20.51
CA GLY A 38 -7.02 19.51 -20.24
C GLY A 38 -7.10 18.91 -18.83
N GLN A 39 -8.09 19.30 -18.02
CA GLN A 39 -8.38 18.64 -16.74
C GLN A 39 -9.51 17.63 -16.85
N SER A 40 -9.48 16.66 -15.95
CA SER A 40 -10.55 15.70 -15.70
C SER A 40 -10.94 15.67 -14.23
N TRP A 41 -12.16 15.22 -13.97
CA TRP A 41 -12.63 14.93 -12.63
C TRP A 41 -12.20 13.53 -12.20
N TYR A 42 -11.90 13.40 -10.93
CA TYR A 42 -11.48 12.17 -10.29
C TYR A 42 -12.20 11.99 -8.96
N VAL A 43 -12.45 10.74 -8.60
CA VAL A 43 -12.86 10.33 -7.26
C VAL A 43 -11.70 9.58 -6.63
N VAL A 44 -11.28 10.06 -5.47
CA VAL A 44 -10.33 9.37 -4.60
C VAL A 44 -11.13 8.73 -3.47
N SER A 45 -10.94 7.42 -3.27
CA SER A 45 -11.60 6.66 -2.21
C SER A 45 -10.54 6.17 -1.23
N PRO A 46 -10.36 6.85 -0.08
CA PRO A 46 -9.50 6.36 1.00
C PRO A 46 -9.91 4.95 1.44
N MET A 47 -8.97 4.02 1.41
CA MET A 47 -9.16 2.62 1.81
C MET A 47 -8.57 2.35 3.19
N ILE A 48 -7.46 3.02 3.50
CA ILE A 48 -6.83 2.98 4.83
C ILE A 48 -6.38 4.36 5.24
N VAL A 49 -6.48 4.64 6.55
CA VAL A 49 -6.15 5.94 7.14
C VAL A 49 -5.16 5.74 8.28
N ARG A 50 -4.11 6.55 8.30
CA ARG A 50 -3.18 6.64 9.42
C ARG A 50 -3.72 7.60 10.46
N ASP A 51 -4.01 7.07 11.63
CA ASP A 51 -4.38 7.79 12.83
C ASP A 51 -3.28 7.61 13.88
N SER A 52 -2.46 8.65 14.04
CA SER A 52 -1.25 8.61 14.86
C SER A 52 -0.28 7.48 14.42
N ASN A 53 0.05 6.54 15.32
CA ASN A 53 0.92 5.39 15.03
C ASN A 53 0.15 4.13 14.61
N THR A 54 -1.10 4.26 14.15
CA THR A 54 -1.91 3.12 13.72
C THR A 54 -2.56 3.40 12.38
N TRP A 55 -2.54 2.40 11.50
CA TRP A 55 -3.34 2.38 10.30
C TRP A 55 -4.67 1.68 10.58
N LYS A 56 -5.75 2.21 10.00
CA LYS A 56 -7.12 1.71 10.15
C LYS A 56 -7.77 1.55 8.78
N ASN A 57 -8.52 0.47 8.59
CA ASN A 57 -9.35 0.25 7.39
C ASN A 57 -10.55 1.21 7.41
N THR A 58 -10.95 1.70 6.24
CA THR A 58 -12.24 2.38 6.06
C THR A 58 -13.37 1.35 5.85
N PRO A 59 -14.64 1.68 6.19
CA PRO A 59 -15.12 2.96 6.72
C PRO A 59 -14.70 3.24 8.17
N ILE A 60 -14.61 4.53 8.52
CA ILE A 60 -14.44 4.98 9.91
C ILE A 60 -15.80 5.49 10.38
N ALA A 61 -16.51 4.70 11.19
CA ALA A 61 -17.87 5.01 11.64
C ALA A 61 -18.03 6.43 12.20
N GLU A 62 -17.02 6.92 12.93
CA GLU A 62 -17.01 8.28 13.47
C GLU A 62 -17.21 9.36 12.39
N PHE A 63 -16.72 9.14 11.15
CA PHE A 63 -16.90 10.11 10.06
C PHE A 63 -18.35 10.22 9.60
N GLY A 64 -19.12 9.13 9.62
CA GLY A 64 -20.53 9.15 9.19
C GLY A 64 -21.44 9.92 10.13
N GLU A 65 -21.02 10.10 11.39
CA GLU A 65 -21.72 10.90 12.39
C GLU A 65 -21.34 12.39 12.35
N ARG A 66 -20.50 12.82 11.40
CA ARG A 66 -19.92 14.17 11.37
C ARG A 66 -20.28 14.89 10.09
N SER A 67 -20.23 16.22 10.15
CA SER A 67 -20.43 17.01 8.93
C SER A 67 -19.27 16.80 7.94
N PRO A 68 -19.54 16.79 6.62
CA PRO A 68 -18.47 16.68 5.61
C PRO A 68 -17.37 17.74 5.78
N LYS A 69 -17.72 18.94 6.26
CA LYS A 69 -16.77 20.01 6.58
C LYS A 69 -15.78 19.61 7.68
N THR A 70 -16.25 18.90 8.71
CA THR A 70 -15.40 18.43 9.82
C THR A 70 -14.45 17.36 9.33
N VAL A 71 -14.93 16.40 8.53
CA VAL A 71 -14.09 15.36 7.92
C VAL A 71 -13.07 15.96 6.95
N TRP A 72 -13.46 16.94 6.12
CA TRP A 72 -12.56 17.69 5.24
C TRP A 72 -11.35 18.29 5.97
N LYS A 73 -11.62 18.92 7.12
CA LYS A 73 -10.58 19.49 7.99
C LYS A 73 -9.73 18.42 8.67
N ALA A 74 -10.34 17.28 9.03
CA ALA A 74 -9.63 16.17 9.65
C ALA A 74 -8.54 15.62 8.72
N PHE A 75 -8.81 15.54 7.42
CA PHE A 75 -7.83 15.19 6.39
C PHE A 75 -6.87 16.35 6.01
N ASN A 76 -6.98 17.51 6.67
CA ASN A 76 -6.17 18.71 6.41
C ASN A 76 -6.27 19.22 4.95
N LEU A 77 -7.38 18.92 4.25
CA LEU A 77 -7.58 19.29 2.84
C LEU A 77 -7.99 20.75 2.66
N ASP A 78 -8.39 21.44 3.74
CA ASP A 78 -8.61 22.89 3.73
C ASP A 78 -7.32 23.69 3.61
N ARG A 79 -6.19 23.11 4.06
CA ARG A 79 -4.87 23.74 4.02
C ARG A 79 -3.97 23.15 2.93
N SER A 80 -4.06 21.84 2.72
CA SER A 80 -3.26 21.11 1.75
C SER A 80 -4.16 20.25 0.85
N PRO A 81 -4.81 20.85 -0.15
CA PRO A 81 -5.71 20.13 -1.05
C PRO A 81 -4.97 19.27 -2.08
N ILE A 82 -3.65 19.20 -2.06
CA ILE A 82 -2.87 18.42 -3.02
C ILE A 82 -2.81 16.96 -2.55
N LEU A 83 -3.22 16.05 -3.42
CA LEU A 83 -3.08 14.61 -3.23
C LEU A 83 -2.04 14.09 -4.20
N ASN A 84 -1.06 13.34 -3.68
CA ASN A 84 -0.04 12.69 -4.51
C ASN A 84 -0.58 11.37 -5.00
N ILE A 85 -0.36 11.10 -6.28
CA ILE A 85 -0.81 9.91 -6.97
C ILE A 85 0.43 9.12 -7.34
N VAL A 86 0.54 7.89 -6.84
CA VAL A 86 1.62 6.97 -7.19
C VAL A 86 1.06 5.91 -8.13
N GLU A 87 1.68 5.80 -9.30
CA GLU A 87 1.41 4.76 -10.27
C GLU A 87 2.70 3.95 -10.46
N THR A 88 2.64 2.64 -10.27
CA THR A 88 3.79 1.77 -10.48
C THR A 88 3.68 1.15 -11.86
N ASP A 89 4.64 1.33 -12.77
CA ASP A 89 4.55 0.73 -14.10
C ASP A 89 4.73 -0.81 -14.08
N ARG A 90 4.61 -1.46 -15.25
CA ARG A 90 4.80 -2.92 -15.37
C ARG A 90 6.22 -3.43 -15.04
N ARG A 91 7.16 -2.53 -14.79
CA ARG A 91 8.55 -2.81 -14.41
C ARG A 91 8.85 -2.33 -12.99
N ASP A 92 7.81 -2.09 -12.20
CA ASP A 92 7.90 -1.64 -10.82
C ASP A 92 8.51 -0.24 -10.62
N TYR A 93 8.56 0.60 -11.67
CA TYR A 93 9.02 1.98 -11.55
C TYR A 93 7.86 2.92 -11.15
N PRO A 94 7.98 3.68 -10.05
CA PRO A 94 6.95 4.60 -9.62
C PRO A 94 6.97 5.89 -10.46
N THR A 95 5.81 6.26 -10.98
CA THR A 95 5.49 7.55 -11.57
C THR A 95 4.60 8.33 -10.61
N PHE A 96 4.89 9.63 -10.47
CA PHE A 96 4.20 10.50 -9.52
C PHE A 96 3.39 11.56 -10.26
N PHE A 97 2.10 11.65 -9.93
CA PHE A 97 1.22 12.73 -10.36
C PHE A 97 0.63 13.44 -9.14
N SER A 98 -0.06 14.54 -9.39
CA SER A 98 -0.81 15.23 -8.35
C SER A 98 -2.21 15.59 -8.84
N VAL A 99 -3.18 15.44 -7.96
CA VAL A 99 -4.55 15.94 -8.16
C VAL A 99 -4.89 16.92 -7.05
N ASN A 100 -5.77 17.87 -7.34
CA ASN A 100 -6.25 18.83 -6.35
C ASN A 100 -7.62 18.39 -5.85
N ALA A 101 -7.72 18.07 -4.57
CA ALA A 101 -8.97 17.87 -3.86
C ALA A 101 -9.82 19.15 -3.95
N ARG A 102 -11.09 18.97 -4.32
CA ARG A 102 -12.08 20.05 -4.53
C ARG A 102 -13.27 19.95 -3.61
N SER A 103 -13.66 18.73 -3.26
CA SER A 103 -14.83 18.48 -2.43
C SER A 103 -14.73 17.12 -1.76
N ILE A 104 -15.66 16.86 -0.84
CA ILE A 104 -15.75 15.61 -0.12
C ILE A 104 -17.20 15.18 -0.03
N TRP A 105 -17.40 13.87 0.00
CA TRP A 105 -18.65 13.22 0.32
C TRP A 105 -18.38 12.19 1.41
N VAL A 106 -19.32 12.07 2.33
CA VAL A 106 -19.28 11.12 3.46
C VAL A 106 -20.66 10.52 3.59
N ASP A 107 -20.76 9.20 3.65
CA ASP A 107 -22.02 8.51 3.90
C ASP A 107 -22.26 8.24 5.38
N ASP A 108 -23.42 7.68 5.71
CA ASP A 108 -23.85 7.39 7.08
C ASP A 108 -23.04 6.25 7.72
N GLN A 109 -22.35 5.42 6.94
CA GLN A 109 -21.45 4.39 7.45
C GLN A 109 -20.03 4.91 7.70
N GLY A 110 -19.71 6.12 7.24
CA GLY A 110 -18.38 6.73 7.38
C GLY A 110 -17.39 6.34 6.27
N ASN A 111 -17.89 5.91 5.11
CA ASN A 111 -17.09 5.90 3.89
C ASN A 111 -16.85 7.35 3.45
N VAL A 112 -15.66 7.58 2.90
CA VAL A 112 -15.25 8.90 2.43
C VAL A 112 -14.93 8.80 0.94
N GLU A 113 -15.40 9.77 0.17
CA GLU A 113 -14.92 10.02 -1.18
C GLU A 113 -14.46 11.47 -1.30
N ILE A 114 -13.36 11.67 -2.01
CA ILE A 114 -12.80 12.99 -2.27
C ILE A 114 -12.90 13.26 -3.76
N LEU A 115 -13.66 14.29 -4.12
CA LEU A 115 -13.67 14.79 -5.49
C LEU A 115 -12.39 15.57 -5.73
N ALA A 116 -11.67 15.22 -6.78
CA ALA A 116 -10.43 15.88 -7.16
C ALA A 116 -10.42 16.26 -8.65
N SER A 117 -9.66 17.28 -9.00
CA SER A 117 -9.38 17.66 -10.38
C SER A 117 -7.89 17.50 -10.67
N GLY A 118 -7.56 16.93 -11.81
CA GLY A 118 -6.17 16.75 -12.25
C GLY A 118 -6.06 16.71 -13.76
N SER A 119 -4.84 16.51 -14.25
CA SER A 119 -4.60 16.36 -15.68
C SER A 119 -5.37 15.15 -16.24
N GLU A 120 -5.95 15.26 -17.43
CA GLU A 120 -6.60 14.14 -18.15
C GLU A 120 -5.62 13.03 -18.58
N TYR A 121 -4.31 13.26 -18.47
CA TYR A 121 -3.28 12.29 -18.84
C TYR A 121 -2.99 11.25 -17.75
N ILE A 122 -3.43 11.48 -16.50
CA ILE A 122 -3.19 10.56 -15.37
C ILE A 122 -3.79 9.18 -15.68
N THR A 123 -4.92 9.11 -16.40
CA THR A 123 -5.57 7.84 -16.72
C THR A 123 -5.19 7.21 -18.04
N ARG A 124 -4.45 7.91 -18.91
CA ARG A 124 -3.99 7.30 -20.16
C ARG A 124 -2.92 6.22 -19.93
N GLY A 125 -2.38 6.12 -18.70
CA GLY A 125 -1.54 5.01 -18.21
C GLY A 125 -2.31 3.87 -17.52
N VAL A 126 -3.60 4.04 -17.22
CA VAL A 126 -4.40 3.13 -16.36
C VAL A 126 -4.69 1.76 -16.99
N SER A 127 -4.51 1.59 -18.30
CA SER A 127 -4.76 0.29 -18.96
C SER A 127 -3.57 -0.67 -18.82
N GLY A 128 -3.35 -1.22 -17.63
CA GLY A 128 -2.47 -2.39 -17.51
C GLY A 128 -1.82 -2.68 -16.17
N ASN A 129 -2.10 -1.91 -15.13
CA ASN A 129 -1.51 -2.15 -13.81
C ASN A 129 -2.31 -3.15 -12.98
N ARG A 130 -1.57 -3.99 -12.26
CA ARG A 130 -2.09 -4.98 -11.31
C ARG A 130 -2.37 -4.41 -9.93
N LEU A 131 -1.72 -3.30 -9.58
CA LEU A 131 -1.91 -2.61 -8.30
C LEU A 131 -2.69 -1.30 -8.54
N PRO A 132 -3.74 -1.03 -7.73
CA PRO A 132 -4.48 0.22 -7.84
C PRO A 132 -3.58 1.44 -7.66
N ILE A 133 -3.92 2.55 -8.33
CA ILE A 133 -3.27 3.83 -8.10
C ILE A 133 -3.44 4.24 -6.63
N VAL A 134 -2.33 4.61 -5.98
CA VAL A 134 -2.32 5.00 -4.57
C VAL A 134 -2.35 6.51 -4.44
N ALA A 135 -3.44 7.04 -3.88
CA ALA A 135 -3.51 8.43 -3.45
C ALA A 135 -2.98 8.60 -2.02
N VAL A 136 -2.00 9.48 -1.83
CA VAL A 136 -1.33 9.74 -0.55
C VAL A 136 -1.51 11.21 -0.13
N SER A 137 -1.99 11.43 1.09
CA SER A 137 -1.92 12.73 1.78
C SER A 137 -0.85 12.71 2.87
N GLY A 138 -0.25 13.85 3.21
CA GLY A 138 0.55 13.97 4.45
C GLY A 138 2.04 13.59 4.39
N GLY A 139 2.63 13.39 3.21
CA GLY A 139 4.08 13.17 3.02
C GLY A 139 4.44 11.80 2.44
N SER A 140 5.74 11.56 2.24
CA SER A 140 6.25 10.25 1.77
C SER A 140 6.07 9.19 2.85
N LEU A 141 5.71 7.97 2.46
CA LEU A 141 5.80 6.80 3.33
C LEU A 141 7.27 6.63 3.75
N SER A 142 7.56 6.57 5.05
CA SER A 142 8.91 6.27 5.54
C SER A 142 9.30 4.86 5.10
N GLN A 143 10.56 4.64 4.72
CA GLN A 143 11.02 3.30 4.38
C GLN A 143 11.25 2.49 5.65
N VAL A 144 10.83 1.22 5.63
CA VAL A 144 11.22 0.26 6.66
C VAL A 144 12.71 -0.06 6.47
N PRO A 145 13.54 0.01 7.52
CA PRO A 145 14.96 -0.31 7.39
C PRO A 145 15.18 -1.69 6.79
N SER A 146 16.06 -1.77 5.80
CA SER A 146 16.49 -3.02 5.18
C SER A 146 17.99 -3.23 5.38
N GLN A 147 18.41 -4.49 5.32
CA GLN A 147 19.82 -4.86 5.28
C GLN A 147 20.04 -6.04 4.35
N PRO A 148 21.24 -6.23 3.79
CA PRO A 148 21.61 -7.47 3.10
C PRO A 148 21.41 -8.69 4.02
N LEU A 149 20.88 -9.78 3.48
CA LEU A 149 20.74 -11.06 4.20
C LEU A 149 22.08 -11.56 4.75
N GLY A 150 23.16 -11.31 4.03
CA GLY A 150 24.53 -11.68 4.44
C GLY A 150 25.02 -10.96 5.70
N ASN A 151 24.35 -9.89 6.15
CA ASN A 151 24.67 -9.21 7.42
C ASN A 151 24.07 -9.92 8.64
N LEU A 152 23.13 -10.87 8.44
CA LEU A 152 22.64 -11.72 9.51
C LEU A 152 23.67 -12.79 9.87
N SER A 153 23.42 -13.53 10.97
CA SER A 153 24.27 -14.69 11.30
C SER A 153 24.23 -15.71 10.16
N SER A 154 25.36 -16.37 9.90
CA SER A 154 25.46 -17.38 8.83
C SER A 154 24.42 -18.49 8.98
N ILE A 155 24.08 -18.87 10.21
CA ILE A 155 23.05 -19.86 10.50
C ILE A 155 21.68 -19.40 10.00
N ILE A 156 21.30 -18.16 10.30
CA ILE A 156 20.01 -17.59 9.86
C ILE A 156 19.99 -17.43 8.34
N ALA A 157 21.04 -16.83 7.76
CA ALA A 157 21.14 -16.63 6.31
C ALA A 157 21.06 -17.96 5.54
N ASP A 158 21.71 -19.02 6.06
CA ASP A 158 21.65 -20.35 5.45
C ASP A 158 20.27 -20.99 5.55
N ARG A 159 19.57 -20.84 6.68
CA ARG A 159 18.19 -21.32 6.86
C ARG A 159 17.22 -20.64 5.90
N VAL A 160 17.24 -19.31 5.86
CA VAL A 160 16.45 -18.50 4.93
C VAL A 160 16.71 -18.96 3.49
N SER A 161 17.99 -19.11 3.11
CA SER A 161 18.36 -19.51 1.76
C SER A 161 17.85 -20.90 1.38
N ARG A 162 17.98 -21.88 2.29
CA ARG A 162 17.48 -23.24 2.07
C ARG A 162 15.97 -23.29 1.94
N ALA A 163 15.26 -22.49 2.73
CA ALA A 163 13.81 -22.39 2.68
C ALA A 163 13.35 -21.83 1.32
N ILE A 164 13.90 -20.68 0.88
CA ILE A 164 13.58 -20.11 -0.44
C ILE A 164 13.91 -21.10 -1.57
N TYR A 165 15.10 -21.71 -1.53
CA TYR A 165 15.49 -22.69 -2.53
C TYR A 165 14.53 -23.89 -2.57
N GLY A 166 14.08 -24.35 -1.40
CA GLY A 166 13.06 -25.38 -1.26
C GLY A 166 11.72 -24.99 -1.87
N GLU A 167 11.25 -23.75 -1.61
CA GLU A 167 10.03 -23.21 -2.21
C GLU A 167 10.10 -23.19 -3.73
N LEU A 168 11.20 -22.69 -4.30
CA LEU A 168 11.37 -22.59 -5.75
C LEU A 168 11.43 -23.95 -6.44
N ARG A 169 12.03 -24.95 -5.79
CA ARG A 169 12.10 -26.31 -6.33
C ARG A 169 10.73 -26.98 -6.48
N THR A 170 9.69 -26.48 -5.81
CA THR A 170 8.33 -26.98 -6.03
C THR A 170 7.76 -26.59 -7.40
N PHE A 171 8.34 -25.57 -8.05
CA PHE A 171 7.92 -25.09 -9.38
C PHE A 171 8.78 -25.62 -10.53
N GLY A 172 9.90 -26.29 -10.24
CA GLY A 172 10.78 -26.83 -11.25
C GLY A 172 12.24 -26.90 -10.80
N GLU A 173 13.13 -27.11 -11.77
CA GLU A 173 14.57 -27.08 -11.52
C GLU A 173 15.05 -25.62 -11.35
N VAL A 174 15.72 -25.34 -10.24
CA VAL A 174 16.38 -24.04 -10.02
C VAL A 174 17.69 -24.05 -10.81
N SER A 175 17.90 -23.03 -11.63
CA SER A 175 19.06 -22.94 -12.54
C SER A 175 20.43 -22.88 -11.85
N LEU A 176 20.43 -22.60 -10.55
CA LEU A 176 21.62 -22.56 -9.70
C LEU A 176 21.60 -23.75 -8.74
N ASP A 177 22.77 -24.30 -8.45
CA ASP A 177 22.94 -25.16 -7.29
C ASP A 177 22.72 -24.36 -5.99
N LEU A 178 22.49 -25.06 -4.88
CA LEU A 178 22.18 -24.43 -3.59
C LEU A 178 23.30 -23.48 -3.11
N ALA A 179 24.58 -23.82 -3.30
CA ALA A 179 25.68 -22.98 -2.81
C ALA A 179 25.78 -21.68 -3.62
N SER A 180 25.69 -21.78 -4.95
CA SER A 180 25.65 -20.63 -5.85
C SER A 180 24.41 -19.74 -5.59
N PHE A 181 23.28 -20.36 -5.26
CA PHE A 181 22.07 -19.63 -4.88
C PHE A 181 22.24 -18.89 -3.55
N GLN A 182 22.82 -19.55 -2.54
CA GLN A 182 23.10 -18.94 -1.23
C GLN A 182 23.99 -17.69 -1.34
N GLU A 183 25.05 -17.75 -2.14
CA GLU A 183 25.93 -16.60 -2.36
C GLU A 183 25.18 -15.41 -2.99
N ARG A 184 24.31 -15.66 -3.96
CA ARG A 184 23.47 -14.60 -4.55
C ARG A 184 22.45 -14.03 -3.57
N LEU A 185 21.80 -14.90 -2.78
CA LEU A 185 20.76 -14.48 -1.86
C LEU A 185 21.28 -13.59 -0.73
N ARG A 186 22.57 -13.72 -0.37
CA ARG A 186 23.21 -12.89 0.66
C ARG A 186 23.20 -11.39 0.34
N GLU A 187 23.14 -11.04 -0.94
CA GLU A 187 23.08 -9.64 -1.37
C GLU A 187 21.65 -9.06 -1.31
N TRP A 188 20.63 -9.92 -1.17
CA TRP A 188 19.24 -9.48 -1.18
C TRP A 188 18.88 -8.76 0.10
N GLN A 189 18.00 -7.78 -0.04
CA GLN A 189 17.54 -6.96 1.08
C GLN A 189 16.46 -7.70 1.87
N VAL A 190 16.65 -7.80 3.18
CA VAL A 190 15.68 -8.28 4.13
C VAL A 190 15.25 -7.15 5.06
N LEU A 191 13.95 -7.06 5.32
CA LEU A 191 13.37 -6.13 6.28
C LEU A 191 13.30 -6.84 7.64
N ALA A 192 13.73 -6.17 8.70
CA ALA A 192 13.61 -6.67 10.07
C ALA A 192 12.54 -5.85 10.79
N VAL A 193 11.39 -6.46 11.04
CA VAL A 193 10.20 -5.76 11.51
C VAL A 193 9.29 -6.70 12.29
N ASP A 194 8.77 -6.21 13.41
CA ASP A 194 7.67 -6.82 14.15
C ASP A 194 6.39 -6.64 13.34
N ILE A 195 5.92 -7.65 12.60
CA ILE A 195 4.75 -7.54 11.70
C ILE A 195 3.41 -7.79 12.39
N ASN A 196 3.41 -8.42 13.56
CA ASN A 196 2.20 -8.86 14.27
C ASN A 196 1.95 -8.08 15.58
N GLY A 197 2.90 -7.25 16.01
CA GLY A 197 2.84 -6.41 17.20
C GLY A 197 3.17 -7.12 18.51
N ASP A 198 3.83 -8.29 18.47
CA ASP A 198 4.16 -9.07 19.67
C ASP A 198 5.54 -8.73 20.27
N ASN A 199 6.28 -7.78 19.67
CA ASN A 199 7.66 -7.37 19.97
C ASN A 199 8.74 -8.40 19.60
N ALA A 200 8.39 -9.48 18.90
CA ALA A 200 9.35 -10.29 18.17
C ALA A 200 9.65 -9.63 16.82
N ILE A 201 10.81 -9.94 16.24
CA ILE A 201 11.19 -9.42 14.93
C ILE A 201 11.07 -10.55 13.91
N GLU A 202 10.28 -10.30 12.89
CA GLU A 202 10.24 -11.11 11.68
C GLU A 202 11.20 -10.56 10.64
N LEU A 203 11.68 -11.48 9.81
CA LEU A 203 12.48 -11.19 8.63
C LEU A 203 11.58 -11.29 7.40
N VAL A 204 11.41 -10.18 6.67
CA VAL A 204 10.59 -10.14 5.46
C VAL A 204 11.49 -9.98 4.25
N LEU A 205 11.46 -10.98 3.37
CA LEU A 205 12.15 -10.97 2.08
C LEU A 205 11.14 -10.64 0.98
N GLN A 206 11.34 -9.51 0.31
CA GLN A 206 10.59 -9.14 -0.88
C GLN A 206 11.40 -9.51 -2.12
N ILE A 207 10.80 -10.31 -2.99
CA ILE A 207 11.42 -10.92 -4.16
C ILE A 207 10.82 -10.28 -5.40
N GLN A 208 11.65 -9.56 -6.13
CA GLN A 208 11.29 -8.87 -7.36
C GLN A 208 11.33 -9.81 -8.57
N GLN A 209 10.65 -9.42 -9.66
CA GLN A 209 10.59 -10.27 -10.86
C GLN A 209 11.96 -10.45 -11.53
N ASP A 210 12.82 -9.44 -11.47
CA ASP A 210 14.19 -9.50 -12.00
C ASP A 210 15.12 -10.42 -11.18
N GLN A 211 14.77 -10.68 -9.92
CA GLN A 211 15.46 -11.64 -9.05
C GLN A 211 15.00 -13.07 -9.33
N ILE A 212 13.68 -13.30 -9.38
CA ILE A 212 13.07 -14.60 -9.67
C ILE A 212 11.85 -14.40 -10.55
N ASP A 213 11.88 -14.94 -11.78
CA ASP A 213 10.74 -14.94 -12.69
C ASP A 213 10.01 -16.30 -12.67
N LEU A 214 8.82 -16.32 -12.06
CA LEU A 214 7.87 -17.44 -12.06
C LEU A 214 6.70 -17.19 -13.02
N GLY A 215 6.89 -16.29 -13.99
CA GLY A 215 5.92 -15.97 -15.02
C GLY A 215 4.80 -15.07 -14.51
N ASN A 216 3.55 -15.47 -14.75
CA ASN A 216 2.38 -14.61 -14.62
C ASN A 216 1.89 -14.39 -13.16
N ARG A 217 2.78 -14.10 -12.22
CA ARG A 217 2.47 -13.91 -10.79
C ARG A 217 2.39 -12.44 -10.38
N TYR A 218 1.90 -12.21 -9.17
CA TYR A 218 2.00 -10.91 -8.51
C TYR A 218 3.39 -10.74 -7.90
N TYR A 219 3.98 -9.58 -8.15
CA TYR A 219 5.26 -9.15 -7.60
C TYR A 219 5.07 -7.86 -6.78
N PRO A 220 5.91 -7.62 -5.75
CA PRO A 220 6.92 -8.55 -5.25
C PRO A 220 6.31 -9.80 -4.61
N MET A 221 6.95 -10.96 -4.80
CA MET A 221 6.65 -12.12 -3.97
C MET A 221 7.24 -11.90 -2.57
N VAL A 222 6.63 -12.49 -1.54
CA VAL A 222 7.04 -12.28 -0.17
C VAL A 222 7.24 -13.61 0.53
N ALA A 223 8.36 -13.70 1.26
CA ALA A 223 8.61 -14.76 2.23
C ALA A 223 8.90 -14.11 3.59
N VAL A 224 8.23 -14.60 4.63
CA VAL A 224 8.38 -14.13 5.99
C VAL A 224 8.98 -15.25 6.82
N PHE A 225 9.94 -14.91 7.66
CA PHE A 225 10.62 -15.81 8.58
C PHE A 225 10.55 -15.27 10.00
N ASN A 226 10.58 -16.16 10.98
CA ASN A 226 10.82 -15.76 12.37
C ASN A 226 12.28 -15.29 12.58
N ALA A 227 12.60 -14.84 13.79
CA ALA A 227 13.94 -14.38 14.15
C ALA A 227 15.03 -15.46 13.98
N GLU A 228 14.65 -16.74 14.04
CA GLU A 228 15.54 -17.90 13.87
C GLU A 228 15.76 -18.32 12.41
N GLY A 229 15.09 -17.65 11.46
CA GLY A 229 15.18 -17.92 10.01
C GLY A 229 14.30 -19.06 9.52
N ASP A 230 13.33 -19.52 10.32
CA ASP A 230 12.35 -20.52 9.92
C ASP A 230 11.20 -19.84 9.16
N LEU A 231 10.80 -20.43 8.02
CA LEU A 231 9.76 -19.89 7.15
C LEU A 231 8.39 -19.98 7.83
N ILE A 232 7.70 -18.83 7.95
CA ILE A 232 6.35 -18.75 8.53
C ILE A 232 5.26 -18.41 7.49
N TYR A 233 5.62 -17.74 6.39
CA TYR A 233 4.70 -17.47 5.28
C TYR A 233 5.42 -17.27 3.96
N SER A 234 4.79 -17.68 2.85
CA SER A 234 5.33 -17.47 1.52
C SER A 234 4.25 -17.37 0.44
N THR A 235 4.30 -16.30 -0.36
CA THR A 235 3.51 -16.21 -1.60
C THR A 235 4.19 -16.91 -2.78
N ILE A 236 5.38 -17.49 -2.59
CA ILE A 236 6.05 -18.29 -3.62
C ILE A 236 5.22 -19.56 -3.86
N ARG A 237 4.80 -20.26 -2.81
CA ARG A 237 4.03 -21.51 -2.94
C ARG A 237 2.58 -21.29 -3.34
N GLU A 238 1.89 -20.45 -2.58
CA GLU A 238 0.45 -20.29 -2.68
C GLU A 238 0.10 -18.94 -3.31
N ALA A 239 -0.75 -18.98 -4.33
CA ALA A 239 -1.47 -17.79 -4.75
C ALA A 239 -2.48 -17.45 -3.66
N SER A 240 -2.07 -16.60 -2.73
CA SER A 240 -2.99 -16.00 -1.76
C SER A 240 -4.02 -15.16 -2.52
N PRO A 241 -5.31 -15.17 -2.14
CA PRO A 241 -6.26 -14.19 -2.65
C PRO A 241 -5.87 -12.76 -2.25
N ARG A 242 -5.01 -12.61 -1.22
CA ARG A 242 -4.43 -11.34 -0.78
C ARG A 242 -3.04 -11.16 -1.38
N ASN A 243 -2.90 -10.15 -2.21
CA ASN A 243 -1.62 -9.75 -2.77
C ASN A 243 -0.89 -8.85 -1.76
N TRP A 244 0.33 -9.23 -1.37
CA TRP A 244 1.15 -8.38 -0.49
C TRP A 244 1.64 -7.16 -1.27
N VAL A 245 1.43 -5.97 -0.72
CA VAL A 245 1.82 -4.70 -1.35
C VAL A 245 3.05 -4.12 -0.65
N GLY A 246 3.06 -4.12 0.69
CA GLY A 246 4.16 -3.58 1.46
C GLY A 246 3.90 -3.56 2.95
N ILE A 247 4.86 -3.04 3.70
CA ILE A 247 4.73 -2.82 5.15
C ILE A 247 4.44 -1.35 5.38
N LEU A 248 3.40 -1.06 6.16
CA LEU A 248 2.95 0.29 6.43
C LEU A 248 3.85 0.95 7.49
N PRO A 249 4.46 2.11 7.18
CA PRO A 249 5.41 2.75 8.07
C PRO A 249 4.76 3.35 9.31
N GLY A 250 5.55 3.40 10.39
CA GLY A 250 5.19 4.10 11.62
C GLY A 250 4.07 3.46 12.43
N SER A 251 3.77 2.18 12.18
CA SER A 251 2.92 1.36 13.02
C SER A 251 3.70 0.82 14.22
N THR A 252 3.06 0.75 15.40
CA THR A 252 3.52 -0.11 16.50
C THR A 252 3.09 -1.54 16.17
N GLY A 253 3.95 -2.31 15.50
CA GLY A 253 3.63 -3.64 14.96
C GLY A 253 3.31 -3.60 13.47
N GLY A 254 4.37 -3.45 12.65
CA GLY A 254 4.47 -3.52 11.19
C GLY A 254 3.24 -4.01 10.43
N GLN A 255 2.22 -3.17 10.35
CA GLN A 255 0.96 -3.47 9.68
C GLN A 255 1.20 -3.72 8.19
N VAL A 256 0.66 -4.82 7.67
CA VAL A 256 0.87 -5.22 6.29
C VAL A 256 -0.21 -4.59 5.41
N LEU A 257 0.20 -3.93 4.33
CA LEU A 257 -0.70 -3.54 3.26
C LEU A 257 -0.89 -4.71 2.31
N THR A 258 -2.13 -5.14 2.16
CA THR A 258 -2.53 -6.16 1.18
C THR A 258 -3.58 -5.60 0.22
N GLU A 259 -3.66 -6.20 -0.97
CA GLU A 259 -4.73 -5.98 -1.94
C GLU A 259 -5.58 -7.25 -2.06
N LEU A 260 -6.89 -7.10 -1.94
CA LEU A 260 -7.89 -8.15 -2.07
C LEU A 260 -9.06 -7.62 -2.90
N ASP A 261 -9.33 -8.25 -4.05
CA ASP A 261 -10.43 -7.92 -4.95
C ASP A 261 -10.52 -6.42 -5.33
N GLY A 262 -9.38 -5.81 -5.63
CA GLY A 262 -9.23 -4.41 -6.02
C GLY A 262 -9.20 -3.42 -4.84
N ARG A 263 -9.21 -3.91 -3.60
CA ARG A 263 -9.23 -3.08 -2.40
C ARG A 263 -7.96 -3.24 -1.58
N TYR A 264 -7.42 -2.12 -1.14
CA TYR A 264 -6.35 -2.11 -0.15
C TYR A 264 -6.91 -2.31 1.25
N GLU A 265 -6.27 -3.18 2.02
CA GLU A 265 -6.62 -3.39 3.42
C GLU A 265 -5.35 -3.62 4.26
N ILE A 266 -5.44 -3.21 5.51
CA ILE A 266 -4.49 -3.64 6.54
C ILE A 266 -4.79 -5.09 6.90
N TRP A 267 -3.75 -5.91 6.80
CA TRP A 267 -3.73 -7.25 7.33
C TRP A 267 -2.80 -7.29 8.54
N ASN A 268 -3.30 -7.82 9.66
CA ASN A 268 -2.49 -8.14 10.82
C ASN A 268 -2.10 -9.62 10.66
N PHE A 269 -0.80 -9.86 10.56
CA PHE A 269 -0.22 -11.18 10.38
C PHE A 269 -0.36 -12.03 11.65
#